data_AF-A0A4Q8TJ98-F1
#
_entry.id   AF-A0A4Q8TJ98-F1
#
_cell.length_a   1.000
_cell.length_b   1.000
_cell.length_c   1.000
_cell.angle_alpha   90.00
_cell.angle_beta   90.00
_cell.angle_gamma   90.00
#
_symmetry.space_group_name_H-M   'P 1'
#
loop_
_entity.id
_entity.type
_entity.pdbx_description
1 polymer ?
#
loop_
_entity_poly.entity_id
_entity_poly.type
_entity_poly.pdbx_seq_one_letter_code
_entity_poly.pdbx_strand_id
1 'polypeptide(L)'
;MDAQLQELLSALANAANDDGPAVEVIIDESSDSGWRIEYLTEQDLPGFEQPMAVVRTSGSTGRAKRTVLSVEALASSAQATAEYLGFEGQWLLALPVHYVAGLSVLTRSLFAGTKPVVMDLSGSFSASSFTQAAQQMVEKRRLTSLVPTQLARLLDDADPATLTALKRFDAILLGGARASKDLLVNARHHGLKIFQTYGSSETSGGLVYNGSALPGVQLAEHDSRIWVSGPMLADGYVDSPEATAEHFVEHDGHRWYVTDDLGSVQGQRLSIVGRVDDVINSGGIKLSASKIEGILEEFFTQTLVVSVPDPQWGQSVGLAFSGPTKTEAAFDAVRRTLGKEAVPKYVRHYPNGLPQLPNGKFDRKLIIDELGARN
;
A
#
# COMPACT_ATOMS: atom_id res chain seq x y z
N MET A 1 9.79 21.29 9.06
CA MET A 1 10.18 19.87 9.06
C MET A 1 10.78 19.58 10.41
N ASP A 2 10.20 18.63 11.14
CA ASP A 2 10.64 18.24 12.48
C ASP A 2 12.10 17.72 12.48
N ALA A 3 12.80 17.88 13.60
CA ALA A 3 14.21 17.54 13.77
C ALA A 3 14.48 16.05 13.49
N GLN A 4 13.61 15.17 13.95
CA GLN A 4 13.77 13.73 13.73
C GLN A 4 13.62 13.32 12.26
N LEU A 5 12.77 14.03 11.50
CA LEU A 5 12.66 13.78 10.07
C LEU A 5 13.84 14.35 9.28
N GLN A 6 14.42 15.46 9.75
CA GLN A 6 15.69 15.95 9.21
C GLN A 6 16.81 14.92 9.46
N GLU A 7 16.87 14.34 10.66
CA GLU A 7 17.79 13.25 10.98
C GLU A 7 17.59 12.04 10.06
N LEU A 8 16.35 11.59 9.84
CA LEU A 8 16.06 10.49 8.92
C LEU A 8 16.49 10.80 7.49
N LEU A 9 16.22 12.00 6.98
CA LEU A 9 16.66 12.41 5.64
C LEU A 9 18.19 12.42 5.53
N SER A 10 18.88 12.91 6.55
CA SER A 10 20.35 12.89 6.62
C SER A 10 20.89 11.46 6.68
N ALA A 11 20.27 10.58 7.46
CA ALA A 11 20.68 9.19 7.57
C ALA A 11 20.49 8.43 6.23
N LEU A 12 19.35 8.63 5.56
CA LEU A 12 19.12 8.10 4.21
C LEU A 12 20.14 8.65 3.20
N ALA A 13 20.47 9.94 3.27
CA ALA A 13 21.47 10.54 2.40
C ALA A 13 22.87 9.94 2.63
N ASN A 14 23.25 9.70 3.88
CA ASN A 14 24.53 9.05 4.21
C ASN A 14 24.56 7.61 3.70
N ALA A 15 23.50 6.84 3.93
CA ALA A 15 23.38 5.47 3.42
C ALA A 15 23.45 5.40 1.88
N ALA A 16 22.84 6.36 1.18
CA ALA A 16 22.90 6.44 -0.28
C ALA A 16 24.29 6.76 -0.85
N ASN A 17 25.17 7.38 -0.04
CA ASN A 17 26.53 7.75 -0.44
C ASN A 17 27.60 6.82 0.13
N ASP A 18 27.21 5.69 0.74
CA ASP A 18 28.13 4.78 1.46
C ASP A 18 28.90 5.46 2.62
N ASP A 19 28.34 6.56 3.14
CA ASP A 19 28.88 7.36 4.23
C ASP A 19 28.23 7.03 5.59
N GLY A 20 27.34 6.03 5.63
CA GLY A 20 26.62 5.64 6.84
C GLY A 20 25.86 4.32 6.70
N PRO A 21 25.41 3.75 7.83
CA PRO A 21 24.68 2.48 7.85
C PRO A 21 23.28 2.62 7.24
N ALA A 22 22.72 1.49 6.80
CA ALA A 22 21.33 1.39 6.41
C ALA A 22 20.40 1.74 7.59
N VAL A 23 19.18 2.19 7.29
CA VAL A 23 18.20 2.56 8.33
C VAL A 23 16.94 1.70 8.32
N GLU A 24 16.40 1.40 9.50
CA GLU A 24 15.02 0.95 9.67
C GLU A 24 14.24 1.97 10.48
N VAL A 25 13.05 2.32 10.02
CA VAL A 25 12.14 3.16 10.80
C VAL A 25 11.12 2.25 11.47
N ILE A 26 11.13 2.21 12.79
CA ILE A 26 10.27 1.34 13.60
C ILE A 26 9.27 2.16 14.42
N ILE A 27 8.08 1.61 14.61
CA ILE A 27 7.05 2.21 15.47
C ILE A 27 7.54 2.12 16.92
N ASP A 28 7.49 3.23 17.62
CA ASP A 28 7.87 3.34 19.02
C ASP A 28 6.93 4.33 19.72
N GLU A 29 5.91 3.82 20.38
CA GLU A 29 4.91 4.62 21.11
C GLU A 29 5.51 5.39 22.30
N SER A 30 6.73 5.05 22.73
CA SER A 30 7.44 5.78 23.78
C SER A 30 8.18 7.02 23.27
N SER A 31 8.33 7.14 21.94
CA SER A 31 8.95 8.31 21.30
C SER A 31 7.90 9.40 21.02
N ASP A 32 8.32 10.66 21.06
CA ASP A 32 7.44 11.83 20.85
C ASP A 32 6.76 11.82 19.46
N SER A 33 7.37 11.20 18.45
CA SER A 33 6.85 11.09 17.09
C SER A 33 6.11 9.79 16.80
N GLY A 34 6.09 8.85 17.75
CA GLY A 34 5.55 7.50 17.57
C GLY A 34 6.44 6.55 16.74
N TRP A 35 7.67 6.95 16.41
CA TRP A 35 8.66 6.11 15.73
C TRP A 35 10.11 6.50 16.05
N ARG A 36 11.05 5.57 15.84
CA ARG A 36 12.50 5.84 15.94
C ARG A 36 13.28 5.28 14.77
N ILE A 37 14.49 5.81 14.58
CA ILE A 37 15.45 5.34 13.58
C ILE A 37 16.32 4.26 14.24
N GLU A 38 16.44 3.11 13.60
CA GLU A 38 17.48 2.12 13.87
C GLU A 38 18.53 2.20 12.78
N TYR A 39 19.79 2.30 13.20
CA TYR A 39 20.95 2.25 12.33
C TYR A 39 21.44 0.80 12.30
N LEU A 40 21.50 0.20 11.10
CA LEU A 40 21.76 -1.21 10.89
C LEU A 40 23.18 -1.43 10.36
N THR A 41 23.94 -2.26 11.05
CA THR A 41 25.30 -2.65 10.67
C THR A 41 25.30 -3.85 9.73
N GLU A 42 26.47 -4.20 9.19
CA GLU A 42 26.66 -5.46 8.44
C GLU A 42 26.27 -6.71 9.26
N GLN A 43 26.39 -6.66 10.59
CA GLN A 43 25.97 -7.77 11.46
C GLN A 43 24.45 -7.93 11.50
N ASP A 44 23.72 -6.83 11.33
CA ASP A 44 22.26 -6.82 11.30
C ASP A 44 21.72 -7.22 9.92
N LEU A 45 22.52 -7.06 8.87
CA LEU A 45 22.18 -7.30 7.46
C LEU A 45 23.21 -8.20 6.74
N PRO A 46 23.46 -9.42 7.24
CA PRO A 46 24.50 -10.28 6.67
C PRO A 46 24.16 -10.67 5.23
N GLY A 47 25.11 -10.41 4.31
CA GLY A 47 25.00 -10.79 2.90
C GLY A 47 24.28 -9.79 1.99
N PHE A 48 23.89 -8.62 2.50
CA PHE A 48 23.37 -7.51 1.69
C PHE A 48 24.48 -6.49 1.46
N GLU A 49 24.85 -6.24 0.19
CA GLU A 49 26.05 -5.44 -0.14
C GLU A 49 25.83 -3.92 0.01
N GLN A 50 24.71 -3.39 -0.47
CA GLN A 50 24.42 -1.94 -0.45
C GLN A 50 23.01 -1.62 0.06
N PRO A 51 22.63 -2.09 1.26
CA PRO A 51 21.34 -1.77 1.85
C PRO A 51 21.27 -0.27 2.17
N MET A 52 20.18 0.37 1.76
CA MET A 52 19.90 1.76 2.12
C MET A 52 18.87 1.83 3.24
N ALA A 53 17.83 1.00 3.15
CA ALA A 53 16.76 0.98 4.14
C ALA A 53 16.13 -0.40 4.29
N VAL A 54 15.55 -0.65 5.45
CA VAL A 54 14.73 -1.82 5.73
C VAL A 54 13.30 -1.37 6.00
N VAL A 55 12.34 -2.04 5.35
CA VAL A 55 10.91 -1.82 5.57
C VAL A 55 10.27 -3.08 6.15
N ARG A 56 9.63 -2.91 7.30
CA ARG A 56 8.88 -3.98 7.96
C ARG A 56 7.47 -4.09 7.39
N THR A 57 7.07 -5.30 7.00
CA THR A 57 5.72 -5.60 6.50
C THR A 57 5.00 -6.52 7.47
N SER A 58 3.70 -6.31 7.67
CA SER A 58 2.85 -7.26 8.40
C SER A 58 2.63 -8.50 7.52
N GLY A 59 3.42 -9.57 7.70
CA GLY A 59 3.23 -10.81 6.95
C GLY A 59 1.88 -11.45 7.25
N SER A 60 1.30 -12.15 6.26
CA SER A 60 0.04 -12.92 6.41
C SER A 60 0.14 -14.04 7.45
N THR A 61 1.37 -14.46 7.78
CA THR A 61 1.69 -15.47 8.82
C THR A 61 1.78 -14.89 10.23
N GLY A 62 1.58 -13.58 10.41
CA GLY A 62 1.67 -12.91 11.71
C GLY A 62 3.10 -12.57 12.17
N ARG A 63 4.14 -13.04 11.46
CA ARG A 63 5.53 -12.57 11.62
C ARG A 63 5.83 -11.47 10.60
N ALA A 64 6.35 -10.34 11.09
CA ALA A 64 6.64 -9.22 10.22
C ALA A 64 7.91 -9.49 9.39
N LYS A 65 7.84 -9.38 8.05
CA LYS A 65 9.02 -9.56 7.18
C LYS A 65 9.79 -8.23 7.10
N ARG A 66 11.11 -8.27 7.33
CA ARG A 66 12.03 -7.14 7.14
C ARG A 66 12.59 -7.18 5.73
N THR A 67 12.07 -6.31 4.86
CA THR A 67 12.45 -6.25 3.44
C THR A 67 13.64 -5.30 3.27
N VAL A 68 14.72 -5.74 2.66
CA VAL A 68 15.93 -4.95 2.41
C VAL A 68 15.83 -4.23 1.07
N LEU A 69 15.96 -2.91 1.10
CA LEU A 69 15.94 -2.04 -0.07
C LEU A 69 17.34 -1.47 -0.29
N SER A 70 17.97 -1.81 -1.41
CA SER A 70 19.26 -1.27 -1.80
C SER A 70 19.16 0.17 -2.31
N VAL A 71 20.30 0.86 -2.37
CA VAL A 71 20.42 2.19 -2.99
C VAL A 71 19.92 2.14 -4.44
N GLU A 72 20.35 1.14 -5.21
CA GLU A 72 19.95 0.95 -6.61
C GLU A 72 18.43 0.76 -6.75
N ALA A 73 17.81 -0.04 -5.87
CA ALA A 73 16.38 -0.30 -5.94
C ALA A 73 15.54 0.96 -5.70
N LEU A 74 15.91 1.76 -4.68
CA LEU A 74 15.22 3.01 -4.36
C LEU A 74 15.47 4.10 -5.39
N ALA A 75 16.71 4.22 -5.89
CA ALA A 75 17.06 5.16 -6.97
C ALA A 75 16.29 4.83 -8.25
N SER A 76 16.24 3.55 -8.62
CA SER A 76 15.53 3.08 -9.81
C SER A 76 14.01 3.30 -9.70
N SER A 77 13.42 3.06 -8.52
CA SER A 77 12.01 3.37 -8.26
C SER A 77 11.71 4.87 -8.40
N ALA A 78 12.60 5.73 -7.91
CA ALA A 78 12.47 7.17 -8.04
C ALA A 78 12.57 7.63 -9.50
N GLN A 79 13.59 7.16 -10.22
CA GLN A 79 13.80 7.49 -11.64
C GLN A 79 12.63 7.01 -12.51
N ALA A 80 12.21 5.75 -12.36
CA ALA A 80 11.11 5.19 -13.14
C ALA A 80 9.78 5.93 -12.90
N THR A 81 9.56 6.41 -11.67
CA THR A 81 8.41 7.28 -11.33
C THR A 81 8.50 8.62 -12.07
N ALA A 82 9.65 9.29 -12.03
CA ALA A 82 9.86 10.58 -12.69
C ALA A 82 9.73 10.47 -14.22
N GLU A 83 10.29 9.42 -14.81
CA GLU A 83 10.22 9.16 -16.25
C GLU A 83 8.78 8.89 -16.70
N TYR A 84 8.04 8.04 -15.97
CA TYR A 84 6.63 7.77 -16.28
C TYR A 84 5.75 9.03 -16.18
N LEU A 85 5.99 9.87 -15.17
CA LEU A 85 5.26 11.13 -15.01
C LEU A 85 5.72 12.22 -16.00
N GLY A 86 6.94 12.10 -16.53
CA GLY A 86 7.59 13.08 -17.39
C GLY A 86 8.11 14.32 -16.65
N PHE A 87 8.20 14.28 -15.32
CA PHE A 87 8.74 15.36 -14.50
C PHE A 87 9.11 14.90 -13.09
N GLU A 88 10.01 15.66 -12.47
CA GLU A 88 10.25 15.68 -11.02
C GLU A 88 9.57 16.90 -10.39
N GLY A 89 9.45 16.91 -9.07
CA GLY A 89 8.87 18.02 -8.34
C GLY A 89 8.96 17.84 -6.83
N GLN A 90 8.41 18.83 -6.12
CA GLN A 90 8.37 18.79 -4.66
C GLN A 90 7.30 17.82 -4.19
N TRP A 91 7.68 16.96 -3.25
CA TRP A 91 6.76 16.03 -2.62
C TRP A 91 6.17 16.58 -1.33
N LEU A 92 4.89 16.28 -1.09
CA LEU A 92 4.27 16.35 0.22
C LEU A 92 4.22 14.94 0.84
N LEU A 93 4.91 14.77 1.97
CA LEU A 93 4.82 13.58 2.81
C LEU A 93 3.54 13.64 3.65
N ALA A 94 2.61 12.74 3.32
CA ALA A 94 1.31 12.57 3.98
C ALA A 94 1.07 11.14 4.51
N LEU A 95 2.12 10.32 4.55
CA LEU A 95 2.10 8.92 4.93
C LEU A 95 3.18 8.65 5.99
N PRO A 96 2.97 7.72 6.92
CA PRO A 96 4.00 7.34 7.89
C PRO A 96 5.23 6.76 7.20
N VAL A 97 6.41 7.17 7.67
CA VAL A 97 7.72 6.85 7.06
C VAL A 97 8.21 5.42 7.29
N HIS A 98 7.64 4.70 8.25
CA HIS A 98 7.91 3.27 8.46
C HIS A 98 7.25 2.36 7.41
N TYR A 99 6.39 2.90 6.54
CA TYR A 99 5.92 2.20 5.35
C TYR A 99 6.68 2.65 4.11
N VAL A 100 6.88 1.73 3.16
CA VAL A 100 7.59 2.01 1.90
C VAL A 100 7.01 3.21 1.15
N ALA A 101 5.70 3.45 1.22
CA ALA A 101 5.05 4.58 0.53
C ALA A 101 5.45 5.94 1.14
N GLY A 102 5.57 6.03 2.46
CA GLY A 102 6.08 7.24 3.14
C GLY A 102 7.58 7.40 2.95
N LEU A 103 8.34 6.31 3.10
CA LEU A 103 9.78 6.30 2.83
C LEU A 103 10.11 6.73 1.39
N SER A 104 9.33 6.25 0.41
CA SER A 104 9.49 6.58 -1.01
C SER A 104 9.37 8.08 -1.30
N VAL A 105 8.59 8.82 -0.50
CA VAL A 105 8.51 10.29 -0.66
C VAL A 105 9.84 10.94 -0.29
N LEU A 106 10.51 10.45 0.75
CA LEU A 106 11.81 10.97 1.18
C LEU A 106 12.89 10.62 0.17
N THR A 107 12.97 9.35 -0.25
CA THR A 107 14.00 8.88 -1.19
C THR A 107 13.83 9.50 -2.58
N ARG A 108 12.60 9.66 -3.07
CA ARG A 108 12.34 10.40 -4.32
C ARG A 108 12.75 11.87 -4.23
N SER A 109 12.52 12.49 -3.08
CA SER A 109 12.95 13.88 -2.88
C SER A 109 14.47 13.98 -2.84
N LEU A 110 15.14 13.04 -2.16
CA LEU A 110 16.59 12.94 -2.07
C LEU A 110 17.23 12.77 -3.46
N PHE A 111 16.80 11.78 -4.24
CA PHE A 111 17.37 11.52 -5.57
C PHE A 111 17.07 12.62 -6.60
N ALA A 112 15.92 13.30 -6.48
CA ALA A 112 15.59 14.46 -7.32
C ALA A 112 16.24 15.78 -6.83
N GLY A 113 16.97 15.76 -5.70
CA GLY A 113 17.56 16.96 -5.10
C GLY A 113 16.52 17.99 -4.64
N THR A 114 15.30 17.56 -4.31
CA THR A 114 14.21 18.42 -3.84
C THR A 114 14.01 18.31 -2.33
N LYS A 115 13.42 19.36 -1.72
CA LYS A 115 13.07 19.35 -0.30
C LYS A 115 11.59 19.02 -0.12
N PRO A 116 11.24 17.90 0.55
CA PRO A 116 9.84 17.58 0.78
C PRO A 116 9.21 18.56 1.77
N VAL A 117 7.91 18.80 1.60
CA VAL A 117 7.04 19.36 2.63
C VAL A 117 6.41 18.21 3.39
N VAL A 118 6.17 18.40 4.67
CA VAL A 118 5.75 17.32 5.57
C VAL A 118 4.54 17.80 6.32
N MET A 119 3.45 17.04 6.27
CA MET A 119 2.30 17.31 7.13
C MET A 119 2.61 16.87 8.57
N ASP A 120 1.87 17.39 9.54
CA ASP A 120 1.91 16.84 10.89
C ASP A 120 1.40 15.38 10.87
N LEU A 121 2.27 14.44 11.26
CA LEU A 121 2.03 13.00 11.31
C LEU A 121 1.84 12.47 12.74
N SER A 122 1.92 13.32 13.77
CA SER A 122 1.79 12.91 15.17
C SER A 122 0.37 12.45 15.55
N GLY A 123 -0.63 12.89 14.76
CA GLY A 123 -2.03 12.54 14.95
C GLY A 123 -2.63 11.73 13.80
N SER A 124 -3.93 11.45 13.92
CA SER A 124 -4.70 10.88 12.80
C SER A 124 -4.72 11.83 11.60
N PHE A 125 -4.65 11.25 10.39
CA PHE A 125 -4.73 12.01 9.16
C PHE A 125 -5.99 12.90 9.10
N SER A 126 -5.81 14.19 8.85
CA SER A 126 -6.89 15.18 8.77
C SER A 126 -6.78 16.04 7.51
N ALA A 127 -7.92 16.52 7.01
CA ALA A 127 -7.97 17.40 5.85
C ALA A 127 -7.33 18.78 6.13
N SER A 128 -7.45 19.28 7.36
CA SER A 128 -6.83 20.54 7.78
C SER A 128 -5.31 20.47 7.78
N SER A 129 -4.72 19.43 8.38
CA SER A 129 -3.26 19.24 8.41
C SER A 129 -2.69 19.03 7.00
N PHE A 130 -3.39 18.24 6.15
CA PHE A 130 -3.00 18.08 4.76
C PHE A 130 -3.01 19.42 4.00
N THR A 131 -4.09 20.20 4.15
CA THR A 131 -4.27 21.49 3.45
C THR A 131 -3.22 22.50 3.88
N GLN A 132 -2.95 22.62 5.19
CA GLN A 132 -1.92 23.51 5.71
C GLN A 132 -0.53 23.15 5.14
N ALA A 133 -0.19 21.87 5.10
CA ALA A 133 1.09 21.42 4.55
C ALA A 133 1.16 21.66 3.03
N ALA A 134 0.11 21.32 2.28
CA ALA A 134 0.05 21.56 0.83
C ALA A 134 0.18 23.05 0.47
N GLN A 135 -0.30 23.96 1.32
CA GLN A 135 -0.13 25.41 1.14
C GLN A 135 1.33 25.87 1.26
N GLN A 136 2.17 25.16 2.02
CA GLN A 136 3.60 25.47 2.17
C GLN A 136 4.45 25.04 0.97
N MET A 137 3.89 24.27 0.02
CA MET A 137 4.62 23.85 -1.17
C MET A 137 4.83 25.00 -2.16
N VAL A 138 6.10 25.28 -2.47
CA VAL A 138 6.52 26.42 -3.28
C VAL A 138 6.87 26.04 -4.71
N GLU A 139 7.29 24.80 -4.97
CA GLU A 139 7.75 24.39 -6.30
C GLU A 139 6.61 24.36 -7.33
N LYS A 140 6.98 24.52 -8.60
CA LYS A 140 6.02 24.53 -9.71
C LYS A 140 5.29 23.19 -9.84
N ARG A 141 6.04 22.08 -9.73
CA ARG A 141 5.53 20.71 -9.80
C ARG A 141 5.36 20.15 -8.40
N ARG A 142 4.16 19.64 -8.11
CA ARG A 142 3.80 19.13 -6.78
C ARG A 142 3.28 17.71 -6.84
N LEU A 143 3.83 16.85 -5.99
CA LEU A 143 3.45 15.45 -5.91
C LEU A 143 3.07 15.06 -4.48
N THR A 144 2.17 14.11 -4.34
CA THR A 144 1.91 13.46 -3.04
C THR A 144 1.48 12.01 -3.26
N SER A 145 1.65 11.19 -2.23
CA SER A 145 1.13 9.83 -2.20
C SER A 145 0.06 9.73 -1.12
N LEU A 146 -1.07 9.12 -1.45
CA LEU A 146 -2.21 8.91 -0.55
C LEU A 146 -2.70 7.46 -0.66
N VAL A 147 -3.36 6.99 0.38
CA VAL A 147 -4.22 5.80 0.31
C VAL A 147 -5.68 6.18 -0.01
N PRO A 148 -6.51 5.27 -0.59
CA PRO A 148 -7.90 5.57 -0.92
C PRO A 148 -8.73 6.18 0.22
N THR A 149 -8.54 5.71 1.44
CA THR A 149 -9.26 6.19 2.64
C THR A 149 -8.89 7.63 2.99
N GLN A 150 -7.64 8.04 2.79
CA GLN A 150 -7.20 9.43 2.96
C GLN A 150 -7.82 10.33 1.89
N LEU A 151 -7.77 9.93 0.62
CA LEU A 151 -8.39 10.70 -0.46
C LEU A 151 -9.90 10.86 -0.26
N ALA A 152 -10.59 9.79 0.17
CA ALA A 152 -12.00 9.86 0.51
C ALA A 152 -12.26 10.89 1.62
N ARG A 153 -11.46 10.88 2.70
CA ARG A 153 -11.56 11.88 3.78
C ARG A 153 -11.29 13.31 3.31
N LEU A 154 -10.40 13.52 2.33
CA LEU A 154 -10.15 14.85 1.76
C LEU A 154 -11.29 15.34 0.85
N LEU A 155 -12.13 14.44 0.34
CA LEU A 155 -13.24 14.74 -0.56
C LEU A 155 -14.61 14.74 0.12
N ASP A 156 -14.69 14.16 1.31
CA ASP A 156 -15.89 14.18 2.15
C ASP A 156 -16.11 15.58 2.73
N ASP A 157 -17.24 16.20 2.39
CA ASP A 157 -17.60 17.60 2.71
C ASP A 157 -16.42 18.59 2.60
N ALA A 158 -15.71 18.51 1.47
CA ALA A 158 -14.40 19.15 1.34
C ALA A 158 -14.48 20.69 1.37
N ASP A 159 -13.81 21.30 2.35
CA ASP A 159 -13.56 22.75 2.40
C ASP A 159 -12.96 23.24 1.06
N PRO A 160 -13.47 24.34 0.48
CA PRO A 160 -12.89 24.99 -0.71
C PRO A 160 -11.35 25.12 -0.69
N ALA A 161 -10.74 25.36 0.46
CA ALA A 161 -9.28 25.44 0.60
C ALA A 161 -8.60 24.09 0.32
N THR A 162 -9.17 22.99 0.84
CA THR A 162 -8.70 21.61 0.61
C THR A 162 -8.79 21.23 -0.86
N LEU A 163 -9.94 21.50 -1.50
CA LEU A 163 -10.11 21.24 -2.93
C LEU A 163 -9.15 22.07 -3.79
N THR A 164 -8.91 23.32 -3.41
CA THR A 164 -7.93 24.18 -4.09
C THR A 164 -6.51 23.62 -3.95
N ALA A 165 -6.14 23.15 -2.75
CA ALA A 165 -4.85 22.52 -2.52
C ALA A 165 -4.68 21.22 -3.35
N LEU A 166 -5.69 20.35 -3.36
CA LEU A 166 -5.69 19.12 -4.14
C LEU A 166 -5.48 19.36 -5.64
N LYS A 167 -6.16 20.37 -6.21
CA LYS A 167 -6.03 20.74 -7.62
C LYS A 167 -4.64 21.26 -8.01
N ARG A 168 -3.83 21.73 -7.04
CA ARG A 168 -2.45 22.19 -7.28
C ARG A 168 -1.45 21.06 -7.49
N PHE A 169 -1.80 19.82 -7.11
CA PHE A 169 -0.93 18.67 -7.37
C PHE A 169 -0.90 18.34 -8.87
N ASP A 170 0.29 18.03 -9.36
CA ASP A 170 0.53 17.55 -10.72
C ASP A 170 0.40 16.03 -10.81
N ALA A 171 0.64 15.33 -9.70
CA ALA A 171 0.35 13.91 -9.54
C ALA A 171 -0.03 13.59 -8.09
N ILE A 172 -1.15 12.90 -7.92
CA ILE A 172 -1.55 12.25 -6.66
C ILE A 172 -1.44 10.75 -6.89
N LEU A 173 -0.38 10.13 -6.36
CA LEU A 173 -0.22 8.69 -6.39
C LEU A 173 -1.18 8.06 -5.38
N LEU A 174 -2.11 7.24 -5.86
CA LEU A 174 -3.12 6.58 -5.04
C LEU A 174 -2.84 5.09 -4.98
N GLY A 175 -2.35 4.60 -3.84
CA GLY A 175 -1.81 3.25 -3.71
C GLY A 175 -2.10 2.57 -2.39
N GLY A 176 -1.51 1.40 -2.20
CA GLY A 176 -1.58 0.62 -0.95
C GLY A 176 -2.91 -0.14 -0.73
N ALA A 177 -3.97 0.22 -1.44
CA ALA A 177 -5.24 -0.50 -1.49
C ALA A 177 -5.99 -0.18 -2.79
N ARG A 178 -7.00 -0.99 -3.11
CA ARG A 178 -7.91 -0.72 -4.23
C ARG A 178 -8.78 0.50 -3.92
N ALA A 179 -8.85 1.43 -4.86
CA ALA A 179 -9.78 2.56 -4.79
C ALA A 179 -11.15 2.15 -5.37
N SER A 180 -12.24 2.58 -4.72
CA SER A 180 -13.59 2.36 -5.23
C SER A 180 -13.83 3.17 -6.51
N LYS A 181 -14.74 2.70 -7.37
CA LYS A 181 -15.12 3.41 -8.59
C LYS A 181 -15.66 4.80 -8.28
N ASP A 182 -16.49 4.93 -7.26
CA ASP A 182 -17.11 6.19 -6.86
C ASP A 182 -16.08 7.22 -6.40
N LEU A 183 -15.05 6.79 -5.64
CA LEU A 183 -13.97 7.67 -5.23
C LEU A 183 -13.20 8.22 -6.44
N LEU A 184 -12.91 7.36 -7.42
CA LEU A 184 -12.20 7.76 -8.65
C LEU A 184 -13.05 8.69 -9.53
N VAL A 185 -14.36 8.43 -9.62
CA VAL A 185 -15.32 9.30 -10.32
C VAL A 185 -15.40 10.67 -9.63
N ASN A 186 -15.51 10.70 -8.29
CA ASN A 186 -15.54 11.94 -7.53
C ASN A 186 -14.24 12.76 -7.70
N ALA A 187 -13.07 12.10 -7.58
CA ALA A 187 -11.79 12.74 -7.81
C ALA A 187 -11.68 13.32 -9.24
N ARG A 188 -12.15 12.58 -10.26
CA ARG A 188 -12.20 13.07 -11.64
C ARG A 188 -13.16 14.26 -11.80
N HIS A 189 -14.32 14.24 -11.16
CA HIS A 189 -15.28 15.35 -11.17
C HIS A 189 -14.64 16.66 -10.68
N HIS A 190 -13.79 16.57 -9.66
CA HIS A 190 -13.01 17.71 -9.15
C HIS A 190 -11.75 18.03 -9.98
N GLY A 191 -11.46 17.31 -11.06
CA GLY A 191 -10.31 17.54 -11.93
C GLY A 191 -8.97 17.15 -11.29
N LEU A 192 -8.96 16.21 -10.34
CA LEU A 192 -7.74 15.77 -9.68
C LEU A 192 -6.93 14.84 -10.58
N LYS A 193 -5.60 14.95 -10.51
CA LYS A 193 -4.65 14.16 -11.31
C LYS A 193 -4.26 12.89 -10.56
N ILE A 194 -5.20 11.96 -10.45
CA ILE A 194 -5.01 10.68 -9.77
C ILE A 194 -4.23 9.71 -10.65
N PHE A 195 -3.19 9.10 -10.09
CA PHE A 195 -2.46 7.98 -10.66
C PHE A 195 -2.63 6.78 -9.73
N GLN A 196 -3.41 5.79 -10.15
CA GLN A 196 -3.56 4.56 -9.38
C GLN A 196 -2.26 3.77 -9.45
N THR A 197 -1.74 3.34 -8.31
CA THR A 197 -0.45 2.66 -8.22
C THR A 197 -0.61 1.26 -7.65
N TYR A 198 0.17 0.31 -8.18
CA TYR A 198 0.33 -1.04 -7.67
C TYR A 198 1.80 -1.32 -7.39
N GLY A 199 2.06 -1.97 -6.25
CA GLY A 199 3.39 -2.33 -5.76
C GLY A 199 3.38 -2.57 -4.25
N SER A 200 4.56 -2.87 -3.70
CA SER A 200 4.77 -3.36 -2.34
C SER A 200 6.14 -2.93 -1.81
N SER A 201 6.50 -3.36 -0.60
CA SER A 201 7.85 -3.13 -0.08
C SER A 201 8.90 -3.86 -0.92
N GLU A 202 8.61 -5.08 -1.38
CA GLU A 202 9.48 -5.92 -2.22
C GLU A 202 9.80 -5.31 -3.59
N THR A 203 9.11 -4.25 -3.96
CA THR A 203 9.24 -3.56 -5.26
C THR A 203 9.62 -2.09 -5.08
N SER A 204 10.10 -1.74 -3.88
CA SER A 204 10.53 -0.39 -3.51
C SER A 204 9.45 0.68 -3.77
N GLY A 205 8.19 0.33 -3.52
CA GLY A 205 7.04 1.19 -3.78
C GLY A 205 6.25 0.73 -5.01
N GLY A 206 5.74 1.68 -5.79
CA GLY A 206 4.89 1.36 -6.94
C GLY A 206 5.70 1.05 -8.20
N LEU A 207 5.29 0.01 -8.94
CA LEU A 207 5.91 -0.46 -10.18
C LEU A 207 4.95 -0.45 -11.39
N VAL A 208 3.65 -0.28 -11.14
CA VAL A 208 2.60 -0.17 -12.17
C VAL A 208 1.71 1.02 -11.86
N TYR A 209 1.61 1.97 -12.79
CA TYR A 209 0.74 3.15 -12.67
C TYR A 209 -0.37 3.11 -13.72
N ASN A 210 -1.61 3.36 -13.31
CA ASN A 210 -2.81 3.27 -14.15
C ASN A 210 -2.90 1.98 -14.97
N GLY A 211 -2.45 0.88 -14.34
CA GLY A 211 -2.40 -0.45 -14.93
C GLY A 211 -1.29 -0.64 -15.97
N SER A 212 -0.34 0.29 -16.13
CA SER A 212 0.81 0.15 -17.03
C SER A 212 2.12 0.06 -16.24
N ALA A 213 3.01 -0.85 -16.63
CA ALA A 213 4.34 -0.99 -16.05
C ALA A 213 5.14 0.31 -16.13
N LEU A 214 5.92 0.62 -15.10
CA LEU A 214 6.91 1.70 -15.13
C LEU A 214 8.10 1.34 -16.06
N PRO A 215 8.87 2.31 -16.54
CA PRO A 215 10.11 2.05 -17.28
C PRO A 215 11.03 1.07 -16.54
N GLY A 216 11.57 0.10 -17.28
CA GLY A 216 12.44 -0.95 -16.73
C GLY A 216 11.70 -2.11 -16.05
N VAL A 217 10.37 -2.06 -15.93
CA VAL A 217 9.57 -3.14 -15.34
C VAL A 217 9.13 -4.14 -16.40
N GLN A 218 9.38 -5.41 -16.12
CA GLN A 218 8.81 -6.54 -16.85
C GLN A 218 7.68 -7.18 -16.03
N LEU A 219 6.63 -7.59 -16.72
CA LEU A 219 5.47 -8.25 -16.14
C LEU A 219 5.30 -9.62 -16.80
N ALA A 220 5.06 -10.64 -15.99
CA ALA A 220 4.67 -11.96 -16.44
C ALA A 220 3.52 -12.50 -15.57
N GLU A 221 2.82 -13.49 -16.11
CA GLU A 221 1.79 -14.22 -15.39
C GLU A 221 2.06 -15.72 -15.57
N HIS A 222 2.15 -16.42 -14.45
CA HIS A 222 2.32 -17.88 -14.42
C HIS A 222 1.32 -18.45 -13.41
N ASP A 223 0.47 -19.38 -13.86
CA ASP A 223 -0.58 -20.00 -13.04
C ASP A 223 -1.45 -18.99 -12.29
N SER A 224 -1.84 -17.93 -13.01
CA SER A 224 -2.58 -16.76 -12.53
C SER A 224 -1.84 -15.88 -11.52
N ARG A 225 -0.62 -16.23 -11.08
CA ARG A 225 0.20 -15.39 -10.20
C ARG A 225 0.96 -14.36 -11.01
N ILE A 226 1.02 -13.15 -10.47
CA ILE A 226 1.77 -12.06 -11.09
C ILE A 226 3.25 -12.17 -10.71
N TRP A 227 4.09 -12.10 -11.72
CA TRP A 227 5.54 -12.04 -11.59
C TRP A 227 5.97 -10.67 -12.08
N VAL A 228 6.83 -10.01 -11.30
CA VAL A 228 7.36 -8.69 -11.65
C VAL A 228 8.88 -8.72 -11.60
N SER A 229 9.52 -8.09 -12.58
CA SER A 229 10.97 -7.94 -12.65
C SER A 229 11.32 -6.50 -12.95
N GLY A 230 12.45 -6.04 -12.44
CA GLY A 230 12.94 -4.69 -12.65
C GLY A 230 14.01 -4.29 -11.64
N PRO A 231 14.73 -3.19 -11.88
CA PRO A 231 15.82 -2.76 -11.02
C PRO A 231 15.34 -2.27 -9.64
N MET A 232 14.05 -1.99 -9.46
CA MET A 232 13.49 -1.60 -8.15
C MET A 232 13.15 -2.75 -7.21
N LEU A 233 13.41 -4.00 -7.60
CA LEU A 233 13.17 -5.13 -6.71
C LEU A 233 14.06 -5.04 -5.46
N ALA A 234 13.46 -5.33 -4.31
CA ALA A 234 14.18 -5.48 -3.05
C ALA A 234 15.18 -6.64 -3.12
N ASP A 235 16.23 -6.58 -2.30
CA ASP A 235 17.29 -7.60 -2.30
C ASP A 235 16.81 -8.90 -1.64
N GLY A 236 15.84 -8.81 -0.72
CA GLY A 236 15.22 -9.96 -0.05
C GLY A 236 14.71 -9.64 1.34
N TYR A 237 14.59 -10.68 2.16
CA TYR A 237 14.16 -10.60 3.55
C TYR A 237 15.28 -11.00 4.52
N VAL A 238 15.62 -10.12 5.46
CA VAL A 238 16.71 -10.36 6.45
C VAL A 238 16.45 -11.62 7.27
N ASP A 239 15.26 -11.71 7.87
CA ASP A 239 14.93 -12.76 8.83
C ASP A 239 14.30 -13.99 8.15
N SER A 240 14.30 -14.06 6.82
CA SER A 240 13.65 -15.16 6.09
C SER A 240 14.31 -15.43 4.73
N PRO A 241 15.50 -16.07 4.71
CA PRO A 241 16.16 -16.50 3.48
C PRO A 241 15.31 -17.48 2.66
N GLU A 242 14.53 -18.35 3.32
CA GLU A 242 13.62 -19.28 2.65
C GLU A 242 12.52 -18.55 1.88
N ALA A 243 11.87 -17.56 2.49
CA ALA A 243 10.89 -16.72 1.79
C ALA A 243 11.54 -15.87 0.70
N THR A 244 12.82 -15.50 0.88
CA THR A 244 13.58 -14.82 -0.18
C THR A 244 13.75 -15.73 -1.39
N ALA A 245 14.18 -16.97 -1.19
CA ALA A 245 14.34 -17.95 -2.27
C ALA A 245 13.00 -18.36 -2.91
N GLU A 246 11.91 -18.36 -2.16
CA GLU A 246 10.57 -18.65 -2.68
C GLU A 246 10.03 -17.52 -3.57
N HIS A 247 10.19 -16.27 -3.13
CA HIS A 247 9.57 -15.13 -3.81
C HIS A 247 10.51 -14.43 -4.79
N PHE A 248 11.83 -14.48 -4.62
CA PHE A 248 12.80 -13.85 -5.51
C PHE A 248 13.57 -14.93 -6.26
N VAL A 249 13.09 -15.25 -7.46
CA VAL A 249 13.58 -16.39 -8.26
C VAL A 249 14.31 -15.93 -9.50
N GLU A 250 15.28 -16.70 -9.96
CA GLU A 250 15.85 -16.52 -11.29
C GLU A 250 15.05 -17.32 -12.32
N HIS A 251 14.60 -16.66 -13.38
CA HIS A 251 13.91 -17.28 -14.50
C HIS A 251 14.28 -16.56 -15.80
N ASP A 252 14.67 -17.33 -16.82
CA ASP A 252 15.13 -16.84 -18.12
C ASP A 252 16.16 -15.71 -18.03
N GLY A 253 17.14 -15.87 -17.12
CA GLY A 253 18.23 -14.91 -16.91
C GLY A 253 17.83 -13.60 -16.24
N HIS A 254 16.60 -13.50 -15.73
CA HIS A 254 16.11 -12.34 -14.99
C HIS A 254 15.73 -12.73 -13.56
N ARG A 255 15.92 -11.80 -12.62
CA ARG A 255 15.42 -11.94 -11.25
C ARG A 255 13.98 -11.46 -11.20
N TRP A 256 13.08 -12.33 -10.75
CA TRP A 256 11.65 -12.07 -10.64
C TRP A 256 11.22 -12.09 -9.19
N TYR A 257 10.35 -11.15 -8.82
CA TYR A 257 9.54 -11.24 -7.62
C TYR A 257 8.20 -11.89 -7.96
N VAL A 258 7.97 -13.06 -7.40
CA VAL A 258 6.73 -13.84 -7.48
C VAL A 258 5.77 -13.32 -6.41
N THR A 259 4.78 -12.54 -6.83
CA THR A 259 3.81 -11.97 -5.89
C THR A 259 2.79 -13.01 -5.43
N ASP A 260 2.11 -12.72 -4.34
CA ASP A 260 0.90 -13.46 -3.96
C ASP A 260 -0.35 -12.88 -4.61
N ASP A 261 -0.23 -11.97 -5.57
CA ASP A 261 -1.36 -11.39 -6.27
C ASP A 261 -1.72 -12.24 -7.49
N LEU A 262 -3.02 -12.45 -7.67
CA LEU A 262 -3.61 -13.09 -8.81
C LEU A 262 -4.07 -12.05 -9.83
N GLY A 263 -3.85 -12.30 -11.12
CA GLY A 263 -4.19 -11.32 -12.14
C GLY A 263 -3.98 -11.79 -13.57
N SER A 264 -3.89 -10.83 -14.48
CA SER A 264 -3.52 -11.06 -15.87
C SER A 264 -2.61 -9.94 -16.38
N VAL A 265 -1.74 -10.31 -17.31
CA VAL A 265 -0.82 -9.39 -18.00
C VAL A 265 -1.17 -9.37 -19.49
N GLN A 266 -1.28 -8.17 -20.07
CA GLN A 266 -1.48 -7.95 -21.50
C GLN A 266 -0.46 -6.93 -22.00
N GLY A 267 0.67 -7.42 -22.54
CA GLY A 267 1.81 -6.58 -22.85
C GLY A 267 2.35 -5.91 -21.58
N GLN A 268 2.42 -4.58 -21.57
CA GLN A 268 2.84 -3.82 -20.38
C GLN A 268 1.68 -3.49 -19.42
N ARG A 269 0.48 -4.06 -19.64
CA ARG A 269 -0.69 -3.79 -18.80
C ARG A 269 -0.92 -4.89 -17.78
N LEU A 270 -1.14 -4.49 -16.54
CA LEU A 270 -1.46 -5.37 -15.41
C LEU A 270 -2.90 -5.16 -14.96
N SER A 271 -3.60 -6.27 -14.67
CA SER A 271 -4.88 -6.27 -13.97
C SER A 271 -4.84 -7.23 -12.80
N ILE A 272 -5.07 -6.73 -11.58
CA ILE A 272 -5.14 -7.53 -10.36
C ILE A 272 -6.57 -7.95 -10.07
N VAL A 273 -6.77 -9.23 -9.74
CA VAL A 273 -8.06 -9.85 -9.43
C VAL A 273 -8.20 -10.11 -7.93
N GLY A 274 -7.12 -10.39 -7.22
CA GLY A 274 -7.11 -10.69 -5.78
C GLY A 274 -5.77 -11.23 -5.32
N ARG A 275 -5.71 -11.87 -4.15
CA ARG A 275 -4.51 -12.56 -3.67
C ARG A 275 -4.72 -14.06 -3.49
N VAL A 276 -3.62 -14.80 -3.51
CA VAL A 276 -3.56 -16.24 -3.22
C VAL A 276 -4.02 -16.52 -1.79
N ASP A 277 -3.65 -15.65 -0.84
CA ASP A 277 -4.03 -15.74 0.58
C ASP A 277 -5.45 -15.20 0.88
N ASP A 278 -6.09 -14.53 -0.07
CA ASP A 278 -7.50 -14.12 0.00
C ASP A 278 -8.48 -15.25 -0.42
N VAL A 279 -7.96 -16.46 -0.62
CA VAL A 279 -8.78 -17.66 -0.86
C VAL A 279 -9.34 -18.17 0.48
N ILE A 280 -10.65 -18.11 0.61
CA ILE A 280 -11.41 -18.71 1.72
C ILE A 280 -11.77 -20.14 1.30
N ASN A 281 -11.27 -21.14 2.01
CA ASN A 281 -11.58 -22.54 1.78
C ASN A 281 -12.74 -22.99 2.68
N SER A 282 -13.97 -22.86 2.18
CA SER A 282 -15.17 -23.26 2.92
C SER A 282 -15.66 -24.62 2.47
N GLY A 283 -15.50 -25.65 3.31
CA GLY A 283 -15.99 -26.99 3.01
C GLY A 283 -15.34 -27.66 1.81
N GLY A 284 -14.09 -27.30 1.48
CA GLY A 284 -13.38 -27.77 0.28
C GLY A 284 -13.59 -26.91 -0.96
N ILE A 285 -14.39 -25.84 -0.88
CA ILE A 285 -14.65 -24.90 -1.98
C ILE A 285 -13.75 -23.67 -1.81
N LYS A 286 -12.97 -23.34 -2.84
CA LYS A 286 -12.12 -22.15 -2.89
C LYS A 286 -12.93 -20.94 -3.33
N LEU A 287 -13.11 -19.99 -2.43
CA LEU A 287 -13.85 -18.74 -2.65
C LEU A 287 -12.87 -17.57 -2.61
N SER A 288 -12.98 -16.64 -3.55
CA SER A 288 -12.11 -15.44 -3.58
C SER A 288 -12.78 -14.31 -2.80
N ALA A 289 -12.16 -13.86 -1.70
CA ALA A 289 -12.66 -12.76 -0.90
C ALA A 289 -12.84 -11.49 -1.75
N SER A 290 -11.87 -11.17 -2.60
CA SER A 290 -11.90 -9.99 -3.48
C SER A 290 -13.04 -9.99 -4.50
N LYS A 291 -13.44 -11.17 -5.03
CA LYS A 291 -14.62 -11.28 -5.90
C LYS A 291 -15.92 -11.03 -5.14
N ILE A 292 -15.99 -11.47 -3.89
CA ILE A 292 -17.15 -11.23 -3.03
C ILE A 292 -17.21 -9.74 -2.68
N GLU A 293 -16.09 -9.14 -2.26
CA GLU A 293 -15.98 -7.69 -2.00
C GLU A 293 -16.44 -6.87 -3.20
N GLY A 294 -15.95 -7.17 -4.40
CA GLY A 294 -16.30 -6.42 -5.60
C GLY A 294 -17.79 -6.38 -5.93
N ILE A 295 -18.58 -7.37 -5.51
CA ILE A 295 -20.04 -7.36 -5.62
C ILE A 295 -20.65 -6.53 -4.49
N LEU A 296 -20.16 -6.71 -3.26
CA LEU A 296 -20.68 -6.05 -2.07
C LEU A 296 -20.37 -4.54 -2.02
N GLU A 297 -19.33 -4.09 -2.72
CA GLU A 297 -19.00 -2.67 -2.94
C GLU A 297 -20.15 -1.89 -3.59
N GLU A 298 -21.08 -2.53 -4.29
CA GLU A 298 -22.27 -1.86 -4.87
C GLU A 298 -23.37 -1.56 -3.84
N PHE A 299 -23.30 -2.18 -2.65
CA PHE A 299 -24.37 -2.13 -1.65
C PHE A 299 -23.97 -1.40 -0.37
N PHE A 300 -22.66 -1.29 -0.10
CA PHE A 300 -22.12 -0.77 1.15
C PHE A 300 -21.02 0.26 0.89
N THR A 301 -20.84 1.19 1.84
CA THR A 301 -19.87 2.28 1.72
C THR A 301 -18.43 1.77 1.84
N GLN A 302 -18.19 0.85 2.76
CA GLN A 302 -16.93 0.14 2.90
C GLN A 302 -17.24 -1.33 3.09
N THR A 303 -16.43 -2.19 2.48
CA THR A 303 -16.51 -3.64 2.64
C THR A 303 -15.12 -4.21 2.86
N LEU A 304 -15.06 -5.25 3.68
CA LEU A 304 -13.92 -6.11 3.83
C LEU A 304 -14.44 -7.54 4.01
N VAL A 305 -14.01 -8.43 3.13
CA VAL A 305 -14.28 -9.86 3.21
C VAL A 305 -13.02 -10.57 3.68
N VAL A 306 -13.18 -11.42 4.69
CA VAL A 306 -12.08 -12.17 5.30
C VAL A 306 -12.47 -13.62 5.49
N SER A 307 -11.46 -14.48 5.54
CA SER A 307 -11.63 -15.84 6.04
C SER A 307 -11.84 -15.80 7.55
N VAL A 308 -12.93 -16.40 8.03
CA VAL A 308 -13.20 -16.61 9.46
C VAL A 308 -13.14 -18.12 9.75
N PRO A 309 -12.42 -18.57 10.80
CA PRO A 309 -12.45 -19.97 11.22
C PRO A 309 -13.88 -20.43 11.51
N ASP A 310 -14.27 -21.59 10.98
CA ASP A 310 -15.63 -22.13 11.10
C ASP A 310 -15.55 -23.61 11.51
N PRO A 311 -16.18 -24.04 12.62
CA PRO A 311 -16.10 -25.41 13.12
C PRO A 311 -16.65 -26.47 12.16
N GLN A 312 -17.59 -26.10 11.29
CA GLN A 312 -18.23 -27.01 10.34
C GLN A 312 -17.49 -27.05 9.01
N TRP A 313 -17.00 -25.91 8.54
CA TRP A 313 -16.47 -25.75 7.18
C TRP A 313 -14.95 -25.55 7.12
N GLY A 314 -14.28 -25.52 8.26
CA GLY A 314 -12.88 -25.13 8.42
C GLY A 314 -12.72 -23.61 8.35
N GLN A 315 -13.11 -23.02 7.22
CA GLN A 315 -13.22 -21.57 7.04
C GLN A 315 -14.60 -21.20 6.49
N SER A 316 -15.00 -19.95 6.69
CA SER A 316 -16.23 -19.40 6.15
C SER A 316 -16.05 -17.93 5.82
N VAL A 317 -16.97 -17.40 5.02
CA VAL A 317 -16.92 -16.01 4.54
C VAL A 317 -17.38 -15.07 5.66
N GLY A 318 -16.47 -14.21 6.11
CA GLY A 318 -16.76 -13.09 7.00
C GLY A 318 -16.88 -11.77 6.23
N LEU A 319 -17.87 -10.95 6.57
CA LEU A 319 -18.10 -9.61 6.04
C LEU A 319 -18.09 -8.58 7.16
N ALA A 320 -17.14 -7.65 7.09
CA ALA A 320 -17.20 -6.38 7.80
C ALA A 320 -17.63 -5.29 6.82
N PHE A 321 -18.63 -4.49 7.19
CA PHE A 321 -19.13 -3.44 6.31
C PHE A 321 -19.60 -2.19 7.06
N SER A 322 -19.64 -1.05 6.36
CA SER A 322 -20.29 0.18 6.81
C SER A 322 -21.31 0.68 5.78
N GLY A 323 -22.28 1.48 6.22
CA GLY A 323 -23.34 2.01 5.35
C GLY A 323 -24.71 1.37 5.63
N PRO A 324 -25.56 1.15 4.62
CA PRO A 324 -26.90 0.59 4.82
C PRO A 324 -26.87 -0.78 5.50
N THR A 325 -27.70 -0.99 6.52
CA THR A 325 -27.72 -2.23 7.32
C THR A 325 -28.46 -3.41 6.68
N LYS A 326 -29.22 -3.17 5.61
CA LYS A 326 -29.97 -4.21 4.90
C LYS A 326 -29.02 -5.01 4.02
N THR A 327 -28.94 -6.32 4.26
CA THR A 327 -27.97 -7.21 3.60
C THR A 327 -28.60 -8.12 2.55
N GLU A 328 -29.93 -8.23 2.51
CA GLU A 328 -30.65 -9.22 1.70
C GLU A 328 -30.34 -9.08 0.21
N ALA A 329 -30.47 -7.87 -0.35
CA ALA A 329 -30.20 -7.61 -1.75
C ALA A 329 -28.72 -7.86 -2.13
N ALA A 330 -27.80 -7.52 -1.22
CA ALA A 330 -26.37 -7.73 -1.40
C ALA A 330 -26.03 -9.24 -1.42
N PHE A 331 -26.60 -10.00 -0.48
CA PHE A 331 -26.38 -11.44 -0.37
C PHE A 331 -27.05 -12.21 -1.52
N ASP A 332 -28.19 -11.73 -2.02
CA ASP A 332 -28.82 -12.26 -3.22
C ASP A 332 -27.99 -11.98 -4.48
N ALA A 333 -27.30 -10.85 -4.57
CA ALA A 333 -26.38 -10.55 -5.66
C ALA A 333 -25.15 -11.48 -5.61
N VAL A 334 -24.54 -11.68 -4.45
CA VAL A 334 -23.45 -12.63 -4.25
C VAL A 334 -23.90 -14.05 -4.61
N ARG A 335 -25.05 -14.48 -4.10
CA ARG A 335 -25.60 -15.83 -4.36
C ARG A 335 -25.82 -16.09 -5.85
N ARG A 336 -26.40 -15.12 -6.57
CA ARG A 336 -26.66 -15.25 -8.02
C ARG A 336 -25.37 -15.30 -8.84
N THR A 337 -24.33 -14.61 -8.41
CA THR A 337 -23.11 -14.44 -9.20
C THR A 337 -22.05 -15.49 -8.88
N LEU A 338 -21.87 -15.83 -7.61
CA LEU A 338 -20.77 -16.68 -7.11
C LEU A 338 -21.24 -17.97 -6.44
N GLY A 339 -22.56 -18.17 -6.29
CA GLY A 339 -23.12 -19.34 -5.60
C GLY A 339 -23.42 -19.10 -4.12
N LYS A 340 -24.15 -20.04 -3.51
CA LYS A 340 -24.63 -19.93 -2.12
C LYS A 340 -23.50 -19.98 -1.10
N GLU A 341 -22.40 -20.64 -1.44
CA GLU A 341 -21.25 -20.88 -0.58
C GLU A 341 -20.41 -19.61 -0.39
N ALA A 342 -20.49 -18.67 -1.33
CA ALA A 342 -19.85 -17.36 -1.27
C ALA A 342 -20.59 -16.33 -0.40
N VAL A 343 -21.82 -16.64 0.03
CA VAL A 343 -22.62 -15.71 0.83
C VAL A 343 -22.01 -15.58 2.24
N PRO A 344 -21.71 -14.35 2.71
CA PRO A 344 -21.18 -14.13 4.05
C PRO A 344 -22.03 -14.78 5.15
N LYS A 345 -21.39 -15.55 6.05
CA LYS A 345 -22.04 -16.18 7.21
C LYS A 345 -21.75 -15.44 8.51
N TYR A 346 -20.56 -14.87 8.61
CA TYR A 346 -20.15 -14.01 9.73
C TYR A 346 -20.25 -12.58 9.26
N VAL A 347 -21.06 -11.76 9.92
CA VAL A 347 -21.40 -10.43 9.42
C VAL A 347 -21.35 -9.42 10.55
N ARG A 348 -20.58 -8.35 10.38
CA ARG A 348 -20.45 -7.27 11.37
C ARG A 348 -20.56 -5.91 10.70
N HIS A 349 -21.49 -5.11 11.23
CA HIS A 349 -21.74 -3.74 10.77
C HIS A 349 -20.97 -2.74 11.64
N TYR A 350 -20.26 -1.82 10.99
CA TYR A 350 -19.51 -0.74 11.59
C TYR A 350 -20.12 0.60 11.18
N PRO A 351 -21.04 1.17 11.98
CA PRO A 351 -21.79 2.37 11.59
C PRO A 351 -20.91 3.60 11.33
N ASN A 352 -19.73 3.66 11.97
CA ASN A 352 -18.79 4.78 11.88
C ASN A 352 -17.59 4.47 10.96
N GLY A 353 -17.68 3.43 10.12
CA GLY A 353 -16.58 2.97 9.28
C GLY A 353 -15.74 1.86 9.91
N LEU A 354 -15.04 1.10 9.07
CA LEU A 354 -14.24 -0.04 9.50
C LEU A 354 -13.00 0.41 10.29
N PRO A 355 -12.55 -0.37 11.30
CA PRO A 355 -11.29 -0.14 12.00
C PRO A 355 -10.11 -0.07 11.04
N GLN A 356 -9.19 0.87 11.26
CA GLN A 356 -8.02 1.12 10.42
C GLN A 356 -6.73 1.12 11.23
N LEU A 357 -5.65 0.64 10.61
CA LEU A 357 -4.27 0.81 11.07
C LEU A 357 -3.81 2.25 10.82
N PRO A 358 -2.68 2.69 11.43
CA PRO A 358 -2.14 4.04 11.23
C PRO A 358 -1.82 4.40 9.76
N ASN A 359 -1.60 3.42 8.88
CA ASN A 359 -1.44 3.63 7.43
C ASN A 359 -2.76 3.85 6.66
N GLY A 360 -3.91 3.85 7.33
CA GLY A 360 -5.22 3.98 6.71
C GLY A 360 -5.74 2.73 6.01
N LYS A 361 -5.05 1.58 6.09
CA LYS A 361 -5.59 0.27 5.69
C LYS A 361 -6.53 -0.24 6.78
N PHE A 362 -7.48 -1.11 6.43
CA PHE A 362 -8.33 -1.76 7.42
C PHE A 362 -7.53 -2.69 8.33
N ASP A 363 -7.83 -2.67 9.63
CA ASP A 363 -7.23 -3.59 10.61
C ASP A 363 -7.88 -4.97 10.50
N ARG A 364 -7.35 -5.77 9.56
CA ARG A 364 -7.86 -7.12 9.28
C ARG A 364 -7.82 -8.02 10.50
N LYS A 365 -6.80 -7.90 11.36
CA LYS A 365 -6.65 -8.76 12.53
C LYS A 365 -7.76 -8.48 13.53
N LEU A 366 -7.94 -7.21 13.92
CA LEU A 366 -9.02 -6.81 14.80
C LEU A 366 -10.39 -7.22 14.24
N ILE A 367 -10.61 -7.00 12.94
CA ILE A 367 -11.87 -7.35 12.29
C ILE A 367 -12.12 -8.86 12.28
N ILE A 368 -11.10 -9.69 12.01
CA ILE A 368 -11.21 -11.16 12.07
C ILE A 368 -11.52 -11.61 13.51
N ASP A 369 -10.81 -11.07 14.50
CA ASP A 369 -11.04 -11.37 15.90
C ASP A 369 -12.48 -10.99 16.29
N GLU A 370 -12.96 -9.84 15.85
CA GLU A 370 -14.31 -9.33 16.12
C GLU A 370 -15.43 -10.08 15.39
N LEU A 371 -15.17 -10.59 14.17
CA LEU A 371 -16.07 -11.45 13.41
C LEU A 371 -16.11 -12.86 14.00
N GLY A 372 -14.98 -13.35 14.51
CA GLY A 372 -14.88 -14.61 15.23
C GLY A 372 -15.43 -14.53 16.67
N ALA A 373 -15.47 -13.33 17.26
CA ALA A 373 -15.87 -13.11 18.65
C ALA A 373 -17.39 -13.06 18.89
N ARG A 374 -18.25 -13.14 17.86
CA ARG A 374 -19.72 -13.18 18.03
C ARG A 374 -20.45 -13.97 16.92
N ASN A 375 -21.57 -14.65 17.19
CA ASN A 375 -22.47 -14.63 18.36
C ASN A 375 -22.62 -15.99 19.01
#